data_AF-A0A923U7J8-F1
#
_entry.id   AF-A0A923U7J8-F1
#
_cell.length_a   1.000
_cell.length_b   1.000
_cell.length_c   1.000
_cell.angle_alpha   90.00
_cell.angle_beta   90.00
_cell.angle_gamma   90.00
#
_symmetry.space_group_name_H-M   'P 1'
#
loop_
_entity.id
_entity.type
_entity.pdbx_description
1 polymer ?
#
loop_
_entity_poly.entity_id
_entity_poly.type
_entity_poly.pdbx_seq_one_letter_code
_entity_poly.pdbx_strand_id
1 'polypeptide(L)'
;MNFSTDKAYGGSSGFCTGSTFKLFTLTDWLQNGHGLNEYVNGSVRTFQQNSFRASCSKPFVGNYCPQNSSRHEGGYMSVLTATEDSVNAAFMTMAQQLDLSDIRDDATAMGVHRADGNPLGVRPSSVLGTNEIAPLSMAGAIATIGAGGIFCTPVIIDSIIDSIIGRDAKTLPGQGRTCNEAISPRVANTVAYALAAVMTAGTGTHGNPRDGVPVVGETGT
;
A
#
# COMPACT_ATOMS: atom_id res chain seq x y z
N MET A 1 1.09 -25.29 -2.29
CA MET A 1 1.59 -24.01 -1.75
C MET A 1 0.64 -22.92 -2.22
N ASN A 2 0.09 -22.12 -1.30
CA ASN A 2 -0.84 -21.05 -1.61
C ASN A 2 -0.12 -19.70 -1.67
N PHE A 3 0.25 -19.23 -2.87
CA PHE A 3 1.01 -17.99 -3.00
C PHE A 3 0.25 -16.72 -2.57
N SER A 4 -1.06 -16.80 -2.39
CA SER A 4 -1.90 -15.66 -2.03
C SER A 4 -1.87 -15.30 -0.54
N THR A 5 -1.42 -16.22 0.31
CA THR A 5 -1.49 -16.09 1.78
C THR A 5 -0.11 -16.14 2.42
N ASP A 6 -0.06 -15.78 3.70
CA ASP A 6 1.15 -15.90 4.51
C ASP A 6 1.62 -17.35 4.64
N LYS A 7 2.87 -17.50 5.04
CA LYS A 7 3.52 -18.80 5.29
C LYS A 7 2.73 -19.66 6.29
N ALA A 8 2.10 -19.04 7.29
CA ALA A 8 1.31 -19.72 8.31
C ALA A 8 0.11 -20.50 7.74
N TYR A 9 -0.44 -20.06 6.60
CA TYR A 9 -1.60 -20.69 5.95
C TYR A 9 -1.21 -21.61 4.79
N GLY A 10 0.02 -22.15 4.80
CA GLY A 10 0.55 -22.99 3.72
C GLY A 10 0.98 -22.19 2.49
N GLY A 11 1.22 -20.88 2.67
CA GLY A 11 1.65 -19.99 1.62
C GLY A 11 3.16 -19.81 1.46
N SER A 12 3.55 -18.76 0.73
CA SER A 12 4.96 -18.43 0.47
C SER A 12 5.51 -17.43 1.49
N SER A 13 6.77 -17.01 1.35
CA SER A 13 7.32 -15.88 2.12
C SER A 13 6.87 -14.51 1.60
N GLY A 14 5.93 -14.47 0.65
CA GLY A 14 5.44 -13.25 0.02
C GLY A 14 6.30 -12.81 -1.17
N PHE A 15 5.94 -11.65 -1.72
CA PHE A 15 6.61 -11.05 -2.87
C PHE A 15 6.89 -9.58 -2.59
N CYS A 16 7.99 -9.06 -3.14
CA CYS A 16 8.21 -7.61 -3.19
C CYS A 16 7.01 -6.98 -3.90
N THR A 17 6.41 -5.98 -3.25
CA THR A 17 5.22 -5.28 -3.74
C THR A 17 5.53 -4.24 -4.82
N GLY A 18 6.80 -3.83 -4.90
CA GLY A 18 7.24 -2.78 -5.80
C GLY A 18 6.46 -1.49 -5.57
N SER A 19 6.15 -0.79 -6.66
CA SER A 19 5.40 0.47 -6.63
C SER A 19 4.05 0.40 -5.91
N THR A 20 3.41 -0.76 -5.72
CA THR A 20 2.15 -0.82 -4.95
C THR A 20 2.31 -0.40 -3.49
N PHE A 21 3.52 -0.43 -2.94
CA PHE A 21 3.81 0.07 -1.59
C PHE A 21 3.76 1.60 -1.47
N LYS A 22 3.89 2.32 -2.59
CA LYS A 22 3.82 3.80 -2.61
C LYS A 22 2.50 4.34 -2.09
N LEU A 23 1.44 3.52 -2.15
CA LEU A 23 0.17 3.76 -1.47
C LEU A 23 0.37 4.27 -0.04
N PHE A 24 1.24 3.62 0.73
CA PHE A 24 1.42 3.95 2.15
C PHE A 24 2.19 5.25 2.35
N THR A 25 3.14 5.57 1.48
CA THR A 25 3.83 6.88 1.49
C THR A 25 2.87 8.01 1.11
N LEU A 26 1.97 7.78 0.15
CA LEU A 26 0.93 8.74 -0.20
C LEU A 26 -0.07 8.94 0.94
N THR A 27 -0.48 7.85 1.60
CA THR A 27 -1.34 7.91 2.78
C THR A 27 -0.71 8.76 3.89
N ASP A 28 0.53 8.46 4.28
CA ASP A 28 1.24 9.19 5.35
C ASP A 28 1.45 10.67 5.00
N TRP A 29 1.79 10.97 3.74
CA TRP A 29 1.88 12.34 3.22
C TRP A 29 0.60 13.14 3.50
N LEU A 30 -0.56 12.55 3.16
CA LEU A 30 -1.86 13.17 3.38
C LEU A 30 -2.25 13.24 4.86
N GLN A 31 -1.84 12.27 5.69
CA GLN A 31 -2.06 12.30 7.14
C GLN A 31 -1.27 13.42 7.82
N ASN A 32 -0.08 13.76 7.30
CA ASN A 32 0.74 14.87 7.77
C ASN A 32 0.27 16.24 7.23
N GLY A 33 -0.91 16.31 6.62
CA GLY A 33 -1.55 17.55 6.19
C GLY A 33 -1.06 18.08 4.84
N HIS A 34 -0.22 17.33 4.14
CA HIS A 34 0.19 17.69 2.80
C HIS A 34 -0.91 17.41 1.76
N GLY A 35 -0.82 18.06 0.61
CA GLY A 35 -1.79 17.96 -0.49
C GLY A 35 -1.25 17.31 -1.76
N LEU A 36 -2.18 16.83 -2.61
CA LEU A 36 -1.86 16.24 -3.91
C LEU A 36 -1.31 17.24 -4.94
N ASN A 37 -1.59 18.54 -4.74
CA ASN A 37 -1.12 19.61 -5.62
C ASN A 37 0.25 20.17 -5.21
N GLU A 38 0.81 19.70 -4.09
CA GLU A 38 2.18 20.06 -3.72
C GLU A 38 3.18 19.50 -4.72
N TYR A 39 4.25 20.25 -4.97
CA TYR A 39 5.26 19.90 -5.94
C TYR A 39 6.47 19.24 -5.26
N VAL A 40 6.90 18.11 -5.80
CA VAL A 40 8.07 17.36 -5.36
C VAL A 40 9.04 17.13 -6.51
N ASN A 41 10.32 16.99 -6.18
CA ASN A 41 11.37 16.76 -7.16
C ASN A 41 11.45 15.26 -7.52
N GLY A 42 10.93 14.90 -8.68
CA GLY A 42 10.97 13.56 -9.25
C GLY A 42 12.23 13.23 -10.05
N SER A 43 13.23 14.12 -10.12
CA SER A 43 14.48 13.85 -10.86
C SER A 43 15.30 12.75 -10.20
N VAL A 44 15.77 11.81 -11.02
CA VAL A 44 16.73 10.76 -10.61
C VAL A 44 17.97 11.43 -10.03
N ARG A 45 18.34 11.02 -8.82
CA ARG A 45 19.52 11.51 -8.12
C ARG A 45 19.96 10.52 -7.06
N THR A 46 21.19 10.69 -6.60
CA THR A 46 21.69 9.98 -5.42
C THR A 46 21.13 10.62 -4.15
N PHE A 47 20.40 9.83 -3.38
CA PHE A 47 19.93 10.17 -2.05
C PHE A 47 20.95 9.70 -1.01
N GLN A 48 21.32 10.59 -0.09
CA GLN A 48 22.09 10.23 1.09
C GLN A 48 21.16 9.53 2.08
N GLN A 49 21.42 8.28 2.46
CA GLN A 49 20.47 7.52 3.28
C GLN A 49 20.30 8.12 4.69
N ASN A 50 21.31 8.83 5.21
CA ASN A 50 21.24 9.53 6.49
C ASN A 50 20.27 10.74 6.49
N SER A 51 19.76 11.15 5.33
CA SER A 51 18.77 12.22 5.20
C SER A 51 17.33 11.75 5.43
N PHE A 52 17.10 10.44 5.58
CA PHE A 52 15.80 9.88 5.90
C PHE A 52 15.66 9.70 7.41
N ARG A 53 14.53 10.12 7.96
CA ARG A 53 14.18 9.91 9.36
C ARG A 53 13.43 8.59 9.52
N ALA A 54 13.77 7.84 10.56
CA ALA A 54 13.01 6.68 11.00
C ALA A 54 13.07 6.59 12.53
N SER A 55 12.02 7.04 13.22
CA SER A 55 11.94 7.05 14.69
C SER A 55 12.18 5.67 15.32
N CYS A 56 11.85 4.58 14.62
CA CYS A 56 12.05 3.21 15.10
C CYS A 56 13.40 2.58 14.71
N SER A 57 14.34 3.35 14.15
CA SER A 57 15.62 2.83 13.63
C SER A 57 16.80 3.76 13.91
N LYS A 58 18.01 3.18 13.86
CA LYS A 58 19.24 3.97 13.86
C LYS A 58 19.38 4.73 12.53
N PRO A 59 20.10 5.85 12.49
CA PRO A 59 20.39 6.55 11.24
C PRO A 59 20.99 5.63 10.19
N PHE A 60 20.51 5.76 8.96
CA PHE A 60 21.02 4.98 7.82
C PHE A 60 22.33 5.59 7.30
N VAL A 61 23.15 4.76 6.67
CA VAL A 61 24.44 5.17 6.09
C VAL A 61 24.54 4.73 4.64
N GLY A 62 25.32 5.48 3.86
CA GLY A 62 25.55 5.20 2.44
C GLY A 62 24.61 5.95 1.51
N ASN A 63 24.62 5.55 0.25
CA ASN A 63 23.94 6.21 -0.86
C ASN A 63 22.87 5.28 -1.45
N TYR A 64 21.82 5.86 -2.00
CA TYR A 64 20.80 5.13 -2.75
C TYR A 64 20.37 5.95 -3.97
N CYS A 65 20.40 5.34 -5.17
CA CYS A 65 20.07 6.03 -6.42
C CYS A 65 18.98 5.24 -7.17
N PRO A 66 17.71 5.44 -6.82
CA PRO A 66 16.61 4.77 -7.50
C PRO A 66 16.40 5.37 -8.90
N GLN A 67 16.11 4.50 -9.85
CA GLN A 67 15.76 4.90 -11.23
C GLN A 67 14.25 5.06 -11.34
N ASN A 68 13.79 5.93 -12.23
CA ASN A 68 12.37 6.00 -12.61
C ASN A 68 12.10 5.02 -13.76
N SER A 69 10.86 4.55 -13.86
CA SER A 69 10.38 3.71 -14.97
C SER A 69 9.25 4.37 -15.76
N SER A 70 8.91 5.62 -15.41
CA SER A 70 7.76 6.36 -15.95
C SER A 70 8.06 7.02 -17.31
N ARG A 71 7.01 7.35 -18.07
CA ARG A 71 7.13 8.01 -19.38
C ARG A 71 7.55 9.49 -19.27
N HIS A 72 7.21 10.14 -18.16
CA HIS A 72 7.62 11.51 -17.83
C HIS A 72 8.76 11.45 -16.80
N GLU A 73 10.00 11.45 -17.28
CA GLU A 73 11.16 11.25 -16.41
C GLU A 73 11.64 12.55 -15.77
N GLY A 74 11.20 12.77 -14.53
CA GLY A 74 11.81 13.69 -13.58
C GLY A 74 11.33 15.14 -13.62
N GLY A 75 12.10 16.02 -13.01
CA GLY A 75 11.71 17.41 -12.77
C GLY A 75 10.80 17.58 -11.56
N TYR A 76 10.34 18.82 -11.36
CA TYR A 76 9.32 19.13 -10.36
C TYR A 76 7.94 18.79 -10.91
N MET A 77 7.16 18.05 -10.13
CA MET A 77 5.82 17.59 -10.50
C MET A 77 4.91 17.61 -9.28
N SER A 78 3.59 17.65 -9.49
CA SER A 78 2.64 17.49 -8.40
C SER A 78 2.71 16.08 -7.82
N VAL A 79 2.33 15.91 -6.55
CA VAL A 79 2.19 14.58 -5.92
C VAL A 79 1.14 13.73 -6.65
N LEU A 80 0.09 14.35 -7.20
CA LEU A 80 -0.87 13.66 -8.06
C LEU A 80 -0.19 13.05 -9.29
N THR A 81 0.55 13.86 -10.06
CA THR A 81 1.28 13.38 -11.25
C THR A 81 2.34 12.36 -10.88
N ALA A 82 3.05 12.56 -9.77
CA ALA A 82 4.01 11.59 -9.25
C ALA A 82 3.36 10.23 -8.94
N THR A 83 2.13 10.23 -8.44
CA THR A 83 1.33 9.03 -8.17
C THR A 83 0.86 8.38 -9.46
N GLU A 84 0.24 9.14 -10.36
CA GLU A 84 -0.23 8.69 -11.69
C GLU A 84 0.85 7.94 -12.47
N ASP A 85 2.05 8.53 -12.52
CA ASP A 85 3.19 8.00 -13.25
C ASP A 85 4.06 7.06 -12.40
N SER A 86 3.73 6.88 -11.11
CA SER A 86 4.47 6.06 -10.16
C SER A 86 5.97 6.40 -10.11
N VAL A 87 6.32 7.69 -9.96
CA VAL A 87 7.69 8.20 -10.07
C VAL A 87 8.52 7.92 -8.81
N ASN A 88 9.48 6.99 -8.90
CA ASN A 88 10.30 6.53 -7.77
C ASN A 88 10.99 7.69 -7.03
N ALA A 89 11.72 8.55 -7.73
CA ALA A 89 12.47 9.63 -7.08
C ALA A 89 11.55 10.69 -6.42
N ALA A 90 10.30 10.84 -6.89
CA ALA A 90 9.32 11.71 -6.24
C ALA A 90 8.87 11.11 -4.90
N PHE A 91 8.54 9.82 -4.86
CA PHE A 91 8.20 9.11 -3.63
C PHE A 91 9.35 9.06 -2.62
N MET A 92 10.60 8.95 -3.09
CA MET A 92 11.76 9.10 -2.22
C MET A 92 11.87 10.52 -1.65
N THR A 93 11.52 11.54 -2.43
CA THR A 93 11.52 12.94 -1.98
C THR A 93 10.41 13.23 -0.96
N MET A 94 9.24 12.62 -1.13
CA MET A 94 8.18 12.64 -0.12
C MET A 94 8.67 11.95 1.16
N ALA A 95 9.26 10.76 1.04
CA ALA A 95 9.77 10.00 2.19
C ALA A 95 10.92 10.70 2.95
N GLN A 96 11.71 11.58 2.31
CA GLN A 96 12.70 12.43 3.01
C GLN A 96 12.07 13.48 3.94
N GLN A 97 10.81 13.86 3.67
CA GLN A 97 10.06 14.86 4.43
C GLN A 97 9.15 14.22 5.50
N LEU A 98 9.05 12.89 5.49
CA LEU A 98 8.23 12.09 6.40
C LEU A 98 9.12 11.26 7.34
N ASP A 99 8.50 10.48 8.21
CA ASP A 99 9.17 9.43 8.98
C ASP A 99 8.89 8.05 8.37
N LEU A 100 9.92 7.29 8.05
CA LEU A 100 9.75 5.96 7.46
C LEU A 100 9.03 4.97 8.40
N SER A 101 9.04 5.22 9.71
CA SER A 101 8.32 4.42 10.71
C SER A 101 6.83 4.70 10.65
N ASP A 102 6.43 5.94 10.39
CA ASP A 102 5.02 6.34 10.30
C ASP A 102 4.41 5.74 9.02
N ILE A 103 5.13 5.76 7.89
CA ILE A 103 4.75 5.04 6.65
C ILE A 103 4.56 3.54 6.90
N ARG A 104 5.43 2.91 7.71
CA ARG A 104 5.30 1.49 8.09
C ARG A 104 4.05 1.28 8.95
N ASP A 105 3.79 2.18 9.88
CA ASP A 105 2.67 2.08 10.82
C ASP A 105 1.33 2.25 10.10
N ASP A 106 1.25 3.14 9.12
CA ASP A 106 0.11 3.26 8.22
C ASP A 106 -0.15 1.97 7.42
N ALA A 107 0.91 1.39 6.85
CA ALA A 107 0.78 0.10 6.18
C ALA A 107 0.25 -0.99 7.13
N THR A 108 0.78 -1.02 8.36
CA THR A 108 0.37 -1.97 9.40
C THR A 108 -1.08 -1.76 9.84
N ALA A 109 -1.51 -0.51 10.02
CA ALA A 109 -2.89 -0.15 10.35
C ALA A 109 -3.88 -0.61 9.27
N MET A 110 -3.45 -0.56 8.00
CA MET A 110 -4.19 -1.08 6.85
C MET A 110 -4.05 -2.61 6.65
N GLY A 111 -3.47 -3.33 7.63
CA GLY A 111 -3.38 -4.79 7.64
C GLY A 111 -2.14 -5.38 6.98
N VAL A 112 -1.21 -4.56 6.50
CA VAL A 112 0.02 -5.04 5.84
C VAL A 112 1.03 -5.54 6.86
N HIS A 113 1.60 -6.70 6.55
CA HIS A 113 2.68 -7.32 7.31
C HIS A 113 3.48 -8.23 6.38
N ARG A 114 4.69 -8.63 6.79
CA ARG A 114 5.47 -9.58 5.99
C ARG A 114 4.82 -10.96 6.04
N ALA A 115 4.80 -11.64 4.91
CA ALA A 115 4.19 -12.97 4.79
C ALA A 115 4.98 -14.07 5.52
N ASP A 116 6.24 -13.80 5.89
CA ASP A 116 7.05 -14.68 6.74
C ASP A 116 6.82 -14.48 8.25
N GLY A 117 5.99 -13.51 8.64
CA GLY A 117 5.67 -13.18 10.03
C GLY A 117 6.68 -12.26 10.73
N ASN A 118 7.75 -11.83 10.04
CA ASN A 118 8.69 -10.86 10.60
C ASN A 118 8.12 -9.43 10.55
N PRO A 119 8.66 -8.49 11.36
CA PRO A 119 8.29 -7.08 11.25
C PRO A 119 8.65 -6.51 9.87
N LEU A 120 7.81 -5.60 9.36
CA LEU A 120 8.12 -4.84 8.14
C LEU A 120 9.48 -4.15 8.28
N GLY A 121 10.34 -4.35 7.28
CA GLY A 121 11.63 -3.68 7.19
C GLY A 121 11.46 -2.19 6.91
N VAL A 122 12.20 -1.35 7.64
CA VAL A 122 12.18 0.11 7.51
C VAL A 122 13.55 0.59 7.05
N ARG A 123 13.63 1.03 5.78
CA ARG A 123 14.83 1.60 5.15
C ARG A 123 14.39 2.53 4.01
N PRO A 124 15.24 3.43 3.49
CA PRO A 124 14.84 4.28 2.37
C PRO A 124 14.28 3.52 1.16
N SER A 125 14.77 2.30 0.87
CA SER A 125 14.23 1.48 -0.22
C SER A 125 12.85 0.88 0.06
N SER A 126 12.42 0.77 1.32
CA SER A 126 11.15 0.10 1.66
C SER A 126 9.93 0.83 1.11
N VAL A 127 10.02 2.15 0.92
CA VAL A 127 8.94 2.96 0.31
C VAL A 127 8.71 2.62 -1.17
N LEU A 128 9.64 1.91 -1.79
CA LEU A 128 9.53 1.37 -3.15
C LEU A 128 9.18 -0.14 -3.17
N GLY A 129 8.73 -0.69 -2.03
CA GLY A 129 8.13 -2.03 -1.96
C GLY A 129 9.09 -3.21 -1.88
N THR A 130 10.17 -3.07 -1.10
CA THR A 130 11.13 -4.18 -0.88
C THR A 130 10.70 -5.19 0.17
N ASN A 131 9.56 -5.01 0.83
CA ASN A 131 9.04 -5.97 1.80
C ASN A 131 8.27 -7.10 1.08
N GLU A 132 8.54 -8.34 1.45
CA GLU A 132 7.81 -9.50 0.95
C GLU A 132 6.46 -9.67 1.66
N ILE A 133 5.38 -9.37 0.95
CA ILE A 133 4.02 -9.30 1.48
C ILE A 133 3.13 -10.29 0.71
N ALA A 134 2.13 -10.87 1.38
CA ALA A 134 1.16 -11.74 0.74
C ALA A 134 0.15 -10.92 -0.09
N PRO A 135 -0.26 -11.39 -1.28
CA PRO A 135 -1.30 -10.73 -2.07
C PRO A 135 -2.60 -10.45 -1.29
N LEU A 136 -3.01 -11.36 -0.40
CA LEU A 136 -4.19 -11.16 0.44
C LEU A 136 -4.06 -9.95 1.38
N SER A 137 -2.87 -9.69 1.92
CA SER A 137 -2.62 -8.54 2.80
C SER A 137 -2.70 -7.23 2.01
N MET A 138 -2.18 -7.19 0.78
CA MET A 138 -2.34 -6.03 -0.10
C MET A 138 -3.80 -5.82 -0.55
N ALA A 139 -4.55 -6.91 -0.78
CA ALA A 139 -5.98 -6.83 -1.07
C ALA A 139 -6.78 -6.23 0.11
N GLY A 140 -6.43 -6.59 1.35
CA GLY A 140 -7.00 -5.96 2.54
C GLY A 140 -6.67 -4.48 2.65
N ALA A 141 -5.43 -4.09 2.33
CA ALA A 141 -5.00 -2.70 2.35
C ALA A 141 -5.76 -1.84 1.32
N ILE A 142 -5.87 -2.27 0.06
CA ILE A 142 -6.63 -1.51 -0.94
C ILE A 142 -8.13 -1.49 -0.63
N ALA A 143 -8.68 -2.56 -0.05
CA ALA A 143 -10.07 -2.59 0.41
C ALA A 143 -10.35 -1.56 1.51
N THR A 144 -9.36 -1.22 2.32
CA THR A 144 -9.46 -0.15 3.35
C THR A 144 -9.74 1.20 2.72
N ILE A 145 -9.12 1.49 1.56
CA ILE A 145 -9.39 2.72 0.79
C ILE A 145 -10.84 2.73 0.30
N GLY A 146 -11.30 1.63 -0.31
CA GLY A 146 -12.69 1.49 -0.77
C GLY A 146 -13.73 1.52 0.35
N ALA A 147 -13.35 1.12 1.57
CA ALA A 147 -14.19 1.14 2.76
C ALA A 147 -14.13 2.48 3.54
N GLY A 148 -13.56 3.54 2.94
CA GLY A 148 -13.51 4.87 3.56
C GLY A 148 -12.57 4.95 4.77
N GLY A 149 -11.51 4.13 4.79
CA GLY A 149 -10.50 4.14 5.85
C GLY A 149 -10.67 3.06 6.92
N ILE A 150 -11.71 2.23 6.82
CA ILE A 150 -11.97 1.12 7.75
C ILE A 150 -11.28 -0.14 7.23
N PHE A 151 -10.28 -0.63 7.97
CA PHE A 151 -9.68 -1.93 7.71
C PHE A 151 -10.48 -3.02 8.43
N CYS A 152 -10.72 -4.14 7.75
CA CYS A 152 -11.29 -5.33 8.35
C CYS A 152 -10.42 -6.55 8.05
N THR A 153 -10.23 -7.41 9.05
CA THR A 153 -9.51 -8.68 8.88
C THR A 153 -10.19 -9.53 7.79
N PRO A 154 -9.48 -9.95 6.74
CA PRO A 154 -10.04 -10.84 5.71
C PRO A 154 -10.48 -12.18 6.33
N VAL A 155 -11.67 -12.63 5.96
CA VAL A 155 -12.24 -13.93 6.36
C VAL A 155 -12.66 -14.72 5.12
N ILE A 156 -12.57 -16.05 5.18
CA ILE A 156 -12.98 -16.95 4.08
C ILE A 156 -14.22 -17.78 4.43
N ILE A 157 -14.62 -17.82 5.70
CA ILE A 157 -15.80 -18.57 6.16
C ILE A 157 -16.70 -17.63 6.96
N ASP A 158 -17.88 -17.32 6.42
CA ASP A 158 -18.90 -16.52 7.12
C ASP A 158 -19.74 -17.37 8.08
N SER A 159 -20.12 -18.59 7.66
CA SER A 159 -20.85 -19.55 8.48
C SER A 159 -20.67 -20.98 7.97
N ILE A 160 -20.98 -21.96 8.81
CA ILE A 160 -20.99 -23.39 8.46
C ILE A 160 -22.39 -23.92 8.69
N ILE A 161 -22.99 -24.53 7.66
CA ILE A 161 -24.29 -25.17 7.76
C ILE A 161 -24.06 -26.67 8.00
N ASP A 162 -24.38 -27.13 9.21
CA ASP A 162 -24.33 -28.56 9.56
C ASP A 162 -25.62 -29.24 9.12
N SER A 163 -25.51 -30.12 8.11
CA SER A 163 -26.63 -30.87 7.54
C SER A 163 -26.84 -32.25 8.18
N ILE A 164 -26.04 -32.63 9.19
CA ILE A 164 -26.03 -34.00 9.74
C ILE A 164 -27.07 -34.23 10.85
N ILE A 165 -27.77 -33.20 11.33
CA ILE A 165 -28.87 -33.39 12.29
C ILE A 165 -30.20 -33.26 11.56
N GLY A 166 -30.94 -34.37 11.52
CA GLY A 166 -32.24 -34.48 10.86
C GLY A 166 -33.16 -33.29 11.14
N ARG A 167 -33.73 -32.78 10.04
CA ARG A 167 -34.82 -31.80 9.92
C ARG A 167 -34.56 -30.35 10.37
N ASP A 168 -33.55 -30.06 11.19
CA ASP A 168 -33.17 -28.67 11.53
C ASP A 168 -31.67 -28.45 11.28
N ALA A 169 -31.33 -27.90 10.11
CA ALA A 169 -29.95 -27.52 9.79
C ALA A 169 -29.44 -26.49 10.80
N LYS A 170 -28.34 -26.80 11.51
CA LYS A 170 -27.75 -25.89 12.48
C LYS A 170 -26.72 -25.00 11.78
N THR A 171 -26.89 -23.68 11.90
CA THR A 171 -25.88 -22.72 11.44
C THR A 171 -24.88 -22.48 12.56
N LEU A 172 -23.61 -22.77 12.32
CA LEU A 172 -22.48 -22.46 13.18
C LEU A 172 -21.81 -21.16 12.71
N PRO A 173 -21.31 -20.31 13.62
CA PRO A 173 -20.59 -19.10 13.25
C PRO A 173 -19.30 -19.44 12.50
N GLY A 174 -18.95 -18.62 11.50
CA GLY A 174 -17.67 -18.69 10.80
C GLY A 174 -16.54 -17.99 11.57
N GLN A 175 -15.57 -17.45 10.83
CA GLN A 175 -14.45 -16.71 11.39
C GLN A 175 -14.91 -15.35 11.93
N GLY A 176 -14.36 -14.94 13.08
CA GLY A 176 -14.55 -13.58 13.58
C GLY A 176 -13.95 -12.55 12.63
N ARG A 177 -14.65 -11.43 12.45
CA ARG A 177 -14.18 -10.27 11.68
C ARG A 177 -13.98 -9.10 12.62
N THR A 178 -12.75 -8.59 12.69
CA THR A 178 -12.43 -7.36 13.42
C THR A 178 -12.28 -6.23 12.42
N CYS A 179 -12.95 -5.11 12.67
CA CYS A 179 -12.86 -3.91 11.86
C CYS A 179 -12.45 -2.72 12.73
N ASN A 180 -11.51 -1.91 12.25
CA ASN A 180 -11.03 -0.71 12.94
C ASN A 180 -10.82 0.42 11.92
N GLU A 181 -10.92 1.66 12.37
CA GLU A 181 -10.48 2.81 11.58
C GLU A 181 -8.96 2.81 11.50
N ALA A 182 -8.43 2.61 10.29
CA ALA A 182 -7.00 2.60 10.01
C ALA A 182 -6.51 4.01 9.64
N ILE A 183 -7.31 4.72 8.84
CA ILE A 183 -7.07 6.12 8.42
C ILE A 183 -8.39 6.87 8.38
N SER A 184 -8.33 8.19 8.49
CA SER A 184 -9.55 9.00 8.42
C SER A 184 -10.25 8.90 7.04
N PRO A 185 -11.59 9.03 6.98
CA PRO A 185 -12.32 9.03 5.71
C PRO A 185 -11.86 10.11 4.72
N ARG A 186 -11.39 11.26 5.21
CA ARG A 186 -10.84 12.33 4.36
C ARG A 186 -9.59 11.85 3.62
N VAL A 187 -8.68 11.20 4.35
CA VAL A 187 -7.43 10.69 3.78
C VAL A 187 -7.75 9.55 2.80
N ALA A 188 -8.59 8.60 3.19
CA ALA A 188 -9.01 7.50 2.32
C ALA A 188 -9.61 7.99 0.98
N ASN A 189 -10.52 8.96 1.03
CA ASN A 189 -11.13 9.53 -0.18
C ASN A 189 -10.11 10.28 -1.06
N THR A 190 -9.14 10.95 -0.45
CA THR A 190 -8.09 11.68 -1.19
C THR A 190 -7.10 10.72 -1.85
N VAL A 191 -6.74 9.63 -1.15
CA VAL A 191 -5.97 8.52 -1.72
C VAL A 191 -6.73 7.88 -2.88
N ALA A 192 -8.02 7.57 -2.68
CA ALA A 192 -8.88 7.00 -3.73
C ALA A 192 -8.91 7.89 -4.99
N TYR A 193 -8.98 9.21 -4.82
CA TYR A 193 -8.93 10.15 -5.94
C TYR A 193 -7.61 10.06 -6.71
N ALA A 194 -6.46 10.02 -6.03
CA ALA A 194 -5.16 9.88 -6.68
C ALA A 194 -5.01 8.52 -7.40
N LEU A 195 -5.46 7.43 -6.77
CA LEU A 195 -5.42 6.09 -7.36
C LEU A 195 -6.41 5.91 -8.53
N ALA A 196 -7.51 6.65 -8.56
CA ALA A 196 -8.38 6.70 -9.73
C ALA A 196 -7.64 7.28 -10.94
N ALA A 197 -6.82 8.31 -10.70
CA ALA A 197 -6.04 8.95 -11.75
C ALA A 197 -4.97 8.01 -12.35
N VAL A 198 -4.37 7.14 -11.54
CA VAL A 198 -3.50 6.05 -12.03
C VAL A 198 -4.23 5.16 -13.06
N MET A 199 -5.51 4.85 -12.79
CA MET A 199 -6.33 3.99 -13.67
C MET A 199 -6.87 4.71 -14.90
N THR A 200 -6.98 6.04 -14.89
CA THR A 200 -7.57 6.80 -16.01
C THR A 200 -6.55 7.53 -16.87
N ALA A 201 -5.41 7.92 -16.32
CA ALA A 201 -4.38 8.71 -17.00
C ALA A 201 -2.94 8.18 -16.80
N GLY A 202 -2.72 7.36 -15.78
CA GLY A 202 -1.40 6.88 -15.38
C GLY A 202 -1.02 5.48 -15.86
N THR A 203 -0.15 4.83 -15.08
CA THR A 203 0.41 3.50 -15.36
C THR A 203 -0.65 2.39 -15.39
N GLY A 204 -1.77 2.56 -14.68
CA GLY A 204 -2.86 1.59 -14.57
C GLY A 204 -3.86 1.62 -15.72
N THR A 205 -3.72 2.53 -16.69
CA THR A 205 -4.66 2.73 -17.81
C THR A 205 -5.02 1.47 -18.61
N HIS A 206 -4.10 0.51 -18.73
CA HIS A 206 -4.35 -0.75 -19.44
C HIS A 206 -5.12 -1.77 -18.59
N GLY A 207 -5.13 -1.62 -17.27
CA GLY A 207 -5.91 -2.44 -16.34
C GLY A 207 -7.34 -1.93 -16.13
N ASN A 208 -7.69 -0.76 -16.67
CA ASN A 208 -9.03 -0.21 -16.57
C ASN A 208 -9.97 -0.92 -17.57
N PRO A 209 -11.07 -1.55 -17.11
CA PRO A 209 -12.00 -2.29 -17.98
C PRO A 209 -12.84 -1.38 -18.88
N ARG A 210 -12.93 -0.07 -18.58
CA ARG A 210 -13.72 0.93 -19.33
C ARG A 210 -15.21 0.58 -19.43
N ASP A 211 -15.76 -0.04 -18.40
CA ASP A 211 -17.18 -0.41 -18.29
C ASP A 211 -18.06 0.69 -17.63
N GLY A 212 -17.46 1.82 -17.27
CA GLY A 212 -18.13 2.95 -16.63
C GLY A 212 -18.18 2.88 -15.11
N VAL A 213 -17.71 1.79 -14.49
CA VAL A 213 -17.54 1.71 -13.04
C VAL A 213 -16.25 2.43 -12.64
N PRO A 214 -16.27 3.37 -11.68
CA PRO A 214 -15.06 3.97 -11.16
C PRO A 214 -14.13 2.90 -10.55
N VAL A 215 -12.88 2.88 -10.98
CA VAL A 215 -11.84 1.97 -10.48
C VAL A 215 -10.69 2.78 -9.90
N VAL A 216 -10.21 2.35 -8.74
CA VAL A 216 -8.96 2.83 -8.14
C VAL A 216 -7.93 1.71 -8.22
N GLY A 217 -6.66 2.06 -8.41
CA GLY A 217 -5.61 1.06 -8.45
C GLY A 217 -4.22 1.68 -8.45
N GLU A 218 -3.22 0.83 -8.22
CA GLU A 218 -1.81 1.15 -8.31
C GLU A 218 -1.11 0.00 -9.06
N THR A 219 -0.03 0.31 -9.77
CA THR A 219 0.78 -0.70 -10.45
C THR A 219 1.99 -1.09 -9.62
N GLY A 220 2.54 -2.29 -9.84
CA GLY A 220 3.77 -2.75 -9.20
C GLY A 220 4.54 -3.69 -10.13
N THR A 221 5.86 -3.58 -10.09
CA THR A 221 6.81 -4.40 -10.86
C THR A 221 8.05 -4.66 -10.02
#